data_AF-A0A2E8DZT0-F1
#
_entry.id   AF-A0A2E8DZT0-F1
#
_cell.length_a   1.000
_cell.length_b   1.000
_cell.length_c   1.000
_cell.angle_alpha   90.00
_cell.angle_beta   90.00
_cell.angle_gamma   90.00
#
_symmetry.space_group_name_H-M   'P 1'
#
loop_
_entity.id
_entity.type
_entity.pdbx_description
1 polymer ?
#
loop_
_entity_poly.entity_id
_entity_poly.type
_entity_poly.pdbx_seq_one_letter_code
_entity_poly.pdbx_strand_id
1 'polypeptide(L)'
;MDDFVIEVHQVPEGKALTGFEVYEPGVETRVVQIRKRWEPTYAYCPECTNTTEYDGRWKEHRQRRMGPDDYRQRFKQKECADSPTGWTNQCLNCGFELKDTETEEVKKEEDRGEDAEIEWMNTGYMYEGGWWLGIDKIKEMLKTGNSSVVEINFAFVIEGQTRLLPYDKLREVVKTKTILNREGSNDLGFPIHIFRTL
;
A
#
# COMPACT_ATOMS: atom_id res chain seq x y z
N MET A 1 -29.01 -16.13 22.39
CA MET A 1 -27.82 -16.52 21.62
C MET A 1 -28.31 -17.58 20.67
N ASP A 2 -28.41 -17.25 19.39
CA ASP A 2 -28.83 -18.22 18.38
C ASP A 2 -27.60 -19.03 17.96
N ASP A 3 -27.65 -20.33 18.19
CA ASP A 3 -26.60 -21.26 17.81
C ASP A 3 -26.62 -21.43 16.29
N PHE A 4 -25.56 -21.00 15.61
CA PHE A 4 -25.39 -21.28 14.18
C PHE A 4 -24.77 -22.67 14.01
N VAL A 5 -25.46 -23.54 13.27
CA VAL A 5 -24.96 -24.86 12.88
C VAL A 5 -24.16 -24.71 11.59
N ILE A 6 -22.87 -25.05 11.63
CA ILE A 6 -22.02 -25.10 10.44
C ILE A 6 -22.20 -26.48 9.79
N GLU A 7 -22.86 -26.53 8.64
CA GLU A 7 -22.97 -27.74 7.81
C GLU A 7 -21.86 -27.74 6.75
N VAL A 8 -21.04 -28.80 6.73
CA VAL A 8 -19.97 -28.98 5.74
C VAL A 8 -20.46 -29.95 4.67
N HIS A 9 -20.56 -29.49 3.43
CA HIS A 9 -20.93 -30.32 2.27
C HIS A 9 -19.69 -30.69 1.46
N GLN A 10 -19.51 -32.00 1.19
CA GLN A 10 -18.47 -32.46 0.28
C GLN A 10 -18.86 -32.14 -1.17
N VAL A 11 -17.95 -31.46 -1.88
CA VAL A 11 -18.08 -31.22 -3.33
C VAL A 11 -17.57 -32.46 -4.09
N PRO A 12 -18.37 -33.06 -4.98
CA PRO A 12 -17.90 -34.15 -5.84
C PRO A 12 -16.72 -33.72 -6.72
N GLU A 13 -15.79 -34.64 -6.96
CA GLU A 13 -14.57 -34.37 -7.72
C GLU A 13 -14.89 -33.87 -9.14
N GLY A 14 -14.23 -32.76 -9.55
CA GLY A 14 -14.46 -32.11 -10.85
C GLY A 14 -15.72 -31.24 -10.95
N LYS A 15 -16.48 -31.07 -9.86
CA LYS A 15 -17.67 -30.21 -9.82
C LYS A 15 -17.47 -29.02 -8.87
N ALA A 16 -18.34 -28.02 -8.97
CA ALA A 16 -18.40 -26.87 -8.08
C ALA A 16 -19.79 -26.75 -7.45
N LEU A 17 -19.89 -26.02 -6.33
CA LEU A 17 -21.13 -25.85 -5.56
C LEU A 17 -21.46 -24.36 -5.41
N THR A 18 -22.70 -23.98 -5.69
CA THR A 18 -23.26 -22.65 -5.39
C THR A 18 -24.47 -22.84 -4.49
N GLY A 19 -24.36 -22.47 -3.21
CA GLY A 19 -25.37 -22.83 -2.21
C GLY A 19 -25.44 -24.36 -2.05
N PHE A 20 -26.54 -24.96 -2.51
CA PHE A 20 -26.76 -26.41 -2.50
C PHE A 20 -26.73 -27.04 -3.90
N GLU A 21 -26.58 -26.24 -4.95
CA GLU A 21 -26.61 -26.71 -6.34
C GLU A 21 -25.21 -27.06 -6.83
N VAL A 22 -25.02 -28.32 -7.21
CA VAL A 22 -23.78 -28.82 -7.81
C VAL A 22 -23.80 -28.54 -9.31
N TYR A 23 -22.78 -27.86 -9.84
CA TYR A 23 -22.63 -27.58 -11.27
C TYR A 23 -21.27 -28.02 -11.81
N GLU A 24 -21.22 -28.27 -13.12
CA GLU A 24 -19.96 -28.54 -13.82
C GLU A 24 -19.32 -27.21 -14.23
N PRO A 25 -18.05 -26.94 -13.82
CA PRO A 25 -17.36 -25.73 -14.24
C PRO A 25 -17.29 -25.69 -15.76
N GLY A 26 -17.81 -24.61 -16.36
CA GLY A 26 -17.71 -24.43 -17.80
C GLY A 26 -16.25 -24.29 -18.22
N VAL A 27 -15.82 -25.06 -19.22
CA VAL A 27 -14.52 -24.84 -19.86
C VAL A 27 -14.70 -23.64 -20.79
N GLU A 28 -13.96 -22.55 -20.55
CA GLU A 28 -14.02 -21.36 -21.38
C GLU A 28 -13.58 -21.69 -22.82
N THR A 29 -14.54 -21.88 -23.72
CA THR A 29 -14.30 -22.20 -25.15
C THR A 29 -13.92 -20.98 -25.99
N ARG A 30 -13.97 -19.78 -25.41
CA ARG A 30 -13.67 -18.52 -26.09
C ARG A 30 -12.50 -17.84 -25.41
N VAL A 31 -11.32 -18.02 -25.99
CA VAL A 31 -10.20 -17.14 -25.73
C VAL A 31 -10.61 -15.76 -26.27
N VAL A 32 -10.99 -14.85 -25.38
CA VAL A 32 -11.11 -13.45 -25.76
C VAL A 32 -9.70 -13.02 -26.14
N GLN A 33 -9.48 -12.75 -27.43
CA GLN A 33 -8.23 -12.16 -27.88
C GLN A 33 -8.22 -10.73 -27.34
N ILE A 34 -7.80 -10.57 -26.08
CA ILE A 34 -7.53 -9.26 -25.52
C ILE A 34 -6.40 -8.71 -26.38
N ARG A 35 -6.67 -7.68 -27.19
CA ARG A 35 -5.62 -6.84 -27.77
C ARG A 35 -4.95 -6.09 -26.64
N LYS A 36 -4.18 -6.79 -25.80
CA LYS A 36 -3.27 -6.15 -24.85
C LYS A 36 -2.18 -5.53 -25.71
N ARG A 37 -2.22 -4.20 -25.86
CA ARG A 37 -0.95 -3.48 -25.97
C ARG A 37 -0.23 -3.78 -24.67
N TRP A 38 0.91 -4.46 -24.78
CA TRP A 38 1.85 -4.58 -23.68
C TRP A 38 2.47 -3.19 -23.51
N GLU A 39 1.71 -2.29 -22.90
CA GLU A 39 2.23 -1.02 -22.46
C GLU A 39 3.23 -1.31 -21.34
N PRO A 40 4.46 -0.80 -21.41
CA PRO A 40 5.43 -1.01 -20.34
C PRO A 40 4.85 -0.57 -18.99
N THR A 41 5.15 -1.32 -17.94
CA THR A 41 4.76 -1.04 -16.54
C THR A 41 5.29 0.29 -16.03
N TYR A 42 6.29 0.88 -16.71
CA TYR A 42 6.79 2.21 -16.45
C TYR A 42 5.93 3.26 -17.17
N ALA A 43 5.33 4.15 -16.39
CA ALA A 43 4.45 5.21 -16.91
C ALA A 43 5.20 6.33 -17.67
N TYR A 44 6.54 6.31 -17.67
CA TYR A 44 7.41 7.33 -18.25
C TYR A 44 8.75 6.73 -18.74
N CYS A 45 9.54 7.50 -19.52
CA CYS A 45 10.88 7.07 -19.93
C CYS A 45 11.90 7.39 -18.83
N PRO A 46 12.68 6.40 -18.36
CA PRO A 46 13.60 6.62 -17.23
C PRO A 46 14.71 7.63 -17.56
N GLU A 47 15.12 7.72 -18.83
CA GLU A 47 16.26 8.53 -19.24
C GLU A 47 15.91 10.01 -19.44
N CYS A 48 14.73 10.32 -19.98
CA CYS A 48 14.38 11.69 -20.36
C CYS A 48 13.25 12.32 -19.53
N THR A 49 12.59 11.55 -18.66
CA THR A 49 11.53 12.09 -17.81
C THR A 49 12.07 12.43 -16.43
N ASN A 50 12.15 13.73 -16.12
CA ASN A 50 12.53 14.19 -14.78
C ASN A 50 11.40 13.93 -13.77
N THR A 51 11.68 13.12 -12.76
CA THR A 51 10.75 12.81 -11.66
C THR A 51 10.95 13.71 -10.44
N THR A 52 12.06 14.45 -10.39
CA THR A 52 12.40 15.38 -9.30
C THR A 52 12.64 16.79 -9.83
N GLU A 53 12.42 17.78 -8.97
CA GLU A 53 12.73 19.18 -9.22
C GLU A 53 13.44 19.78 -8.01
N TYR A 54 14.31 20.76 -8.25
CA TYR A 54 14.99 21.49 -7.17
C TYR A 54 14.11 22.62 -6.65
N ASP A 55 13.77 22.58 -5.36
CA ASP A 55 13.03 23.63 -4.68
C ASP A 55 13.99 24.72 -4.19
N GLY A 56 14.06 25.83 -4.92
CA GLY A 56 14.94 26.95 -4.57
C GLY A 56 14.60 27.63 -3.24
N ARG A 57 13.38 27.45 -2.71
CA ARG A 57 12.95 28.04 -1.43
C ARG A 57 13.47 27.23 -0.25
N TRP A 58 13.45 25.90 -0.35
CA TRP A 58 13.86 24.98 0.71
C TRP A 58 15.25 24.39 0.49
N LYS A 59 15.87 24.65 -0.67
CA LYS A 59 17.18 24.16 -1.10
C LYS A 59 17.29 22.63 -1.09
N GLU A 60 16.22 21.95 -1.49
CA GLU A 60 16.14 20.50 -1.53
C GLU A 60 15.58 20.00 -2.86
N HIS A 61 15.88 18.74 -3.20
CA HIS A 61 15.24 18.05 -4.32
C HIS A 61 13.93 17.43 -3.83
N ARG A 62 12.82 17.83 -4.44
CA ARG A 62 11.50 17.27 -4.15
C ARG A 62 10.95 16.53 -5.35
N GLN A 63 9.96 15.67 -5.12
CA GLN A 63 9.23 15.02 -6.20
C GLN A 63 8.52 16.07 -7.06
N ARG A 64 8.72 16.01 -8.38
CA ARG A 64 8.04 16.89 -9.34
C ARG A 64 6.59 16.41 -9.50
N ARG A 65 5.63 17.33 -9.49
CA ARG A 65 4.25 17.01 -9.83
C ARG A 65 4.17 16.70 -11.33
N MET A 66 3.89 15.44 -11.66
CA MET A 66 3.81 14.95 -13.03
C MET A 66 2.56 15.48 -13.73
N GLY A 67 2.70 15.95 -14.97
CA GLY A 67 1.61 16.43 -15.82
C GLY A 67 1.02 15.33 -16.69
N PRO A 68 -0.17 15.55 -17.30
CA PRO A 68 -0.83 14.56 -18.15
C PRO A 68 0.01 14.07 -19.34
N ASP A 69 0.87 14.93 -19.89
CA ASP A 69 1.74 14.58 -21.02
C ASP A 69 2.94 13.72 -20.60
N ASP A 70 3.37 13.78 -19.34
CA ASP A 70 4.45 12.92 -18.82
C ASP A 70 4.03 11.43 -18.78
N TYR A 71 2.72 11.17 -18.73
CA TYR A 71 2.13 9.83 -18.78
C TYR A 71 1.83 9.35 -20.21
N ARG A 72 1.97 10.22 -21.23
CA ARG A 72 1.72 9.85 -22.62
C ARG A 72 2.94 9.15 -23.19
N GLN A 73 2.93 7.82 -23.09
CA GLN A 73 3.95 6.95 -23.65
C GLN A 73 4.23 7.26 -25.13
N ARG A 74 5.48 7.61 -25.43
CA ARG A 74 5.98 7.76 -26.81
C ARG A 74 7.07 6.71 -27.07
N PHE A 75 6.69 5.44 -26.97
CA PHE A 75 7.57 4.32 -27.34
C PHE A 75 7.16 3.74 -28.69
N LYS A 76 8.14 3.32 -29.49
CA LYS A 76 7.92 2.47 -30.67
C LYS A 76 8.57 1.11 -30.45
N GLN A 77 7.93 0.07 -30.95
CA GLN A 77 8.51 -1.25 -30.99
C GLN A 77 9.70 -1.27 -31.97
N LYS A 78 10.80 -1.91 -31.58
CA LYS A 78 12.02 -2.07 -32.38
C LYS A 78 12.50 -3.51 -32.27
N GLU A 79 13.02 -4.07 -33.36
CA GLU A 79 13.60 -5.42 -33.36
C GLU A 79 14.81 -5.48 -32.42
N CYS A 80 14.88 -6.54 -31.62
CA CYS A 80 15.94 -6.78 -30.66
C CYS A 80 16.24 -8.27 -30.58
N ALA A 81 17.44 -8.68 -31.04
CA ALA A 81 17.86 -10.08 -31.03
C ALA A 81 18.03 -10.64 -29.61
N ASP A 82 18.31 -9.77 -28.64
CA ASP A 82 18.58 -10.15 -27.24
C ASP A 82 17.30 -10.30 -26.40
N SER A 83 16.14 -9.92 -26.95
CA SER A 83 14.85 -10.08 -26.27
C SER A 83 14.27 -11.48 -26.53
N PRO A 84 13.73 -12.19 -25.52
CA PRO A 84 13.04 -13.47 -25.70
C PRO A 84 11.88 -13.42 -26.70
N THR A 85 11.33 -12.22 -26.92
CA THR A 85 10.23 -11.98 -27.87
C THR A 85 10.71 -11.50 -29.25
N GLY A 86 12.01 -11.20 -29.41
CA GLY A 86 12.57 -10.59 -30.62
C GLY A 86 12.33 -9.09 -30.75
N TRP A 87 11.72 -8.45 -29.75
CA TRP A 87 11.34 -7.03 -29.78
C TRP A 87 11.71 -6.31 -28.48
N THR A 88 12.04 -5.03 -28.59
CA THR A 88 12.19 -4.07 -27.49
C THR A 88 11.38 -2.81 -27.76
N ASN A 89 11.28 -1.92 -26.78
CA ASN A 89 10.66 -0.60 -26.94
C ASN A 89 11.73 0.49 -26.95
N GLN A 90 11.64 1.40 -27.92
CA GLN A 90 12.50 2.57 -28.06
C GLN A 90 11.72 3.85 -27.79
N CYS A 91 12.21 4.70 -26.89
CA CYS A 91 11.68 6.03 -26.65
C CYS A 91 11.84 6.89 -27.92
N LEU A 92 10.76 7.50 -28.38
CA LEU A 92 10.76 8.40 -29.54
C LEU A 92 11.40 9.76 -29.24
N ASN A 93 11.56 10.12 -27.97
CA ASN A 93 12.08 11.44 -27.57
C ASN A 93 13.61 11.44 -27.44
N CYS A 94 14.19 10.49 -26.71
CA CYS A 94 15.63 10.40 -26.47
C CYS A 94 16.32 9.20 -27.15
N GLY A 95 15.56 8.31 -27.79
CA GLY A 95 16.12 7.12 -28.45
C GLY A 95 16.49 5.97 -27.52
N PHE A 96 16.30 6.11 -26.21
CA PHE A 96 16.56 5.09 -25.20
C PHE A 96 15.81 3.79 -25.52
N GLU A 97 16.51 2.66 -25.54
CA GLU A 97 15.92 1.34 -25.72
C GLU A 97 15.81 0.64 -24.37
N LEU A 98 14.65 0.04 -24.06
CA LEU A 98 14.49 -0.67 -22.77
C LEU A 98 15.46 -1.83 -22.56
N LYS A 99 16.11 -2.31 -23.64
CA LYS A 99 17.16 -3.33 -23.56
C LYS A 99 18.46 -2.82 -22.93
N ASP A 100 18.68 -1.50 -22.96
CA ASP A 100 19.87 -0.84 -22.43
C ASP A 100 19.75 -0.65 -20.91
N THR A 101 18.56 -0.90 -20.34
CA THR A 101 18.39 -1.01 -18.91
C THR A 101 19.09 -2.29 -18.47
N GLU A 102 20.20 -2.16 -17.75
CA GLU A 102 20.69 -3.28 -16.95
C GLU A 102 19.52 -3.70 -16.06
N THR A 103 19.03 -4.93 -16.25
CA THR A 103 18.28 -5.60 -15.20
C THR A 103 19.29 -5.82 -14.08
N GLU A 104 19.47 -4.79 -13.26
CA GLU A 104 19.89 -5.02 -11.90
C GLU A 104 18.85 -6.02 -11.38
N GLU A 105 19.27 -7.26 -11.17
CA GLU A 105 18.64 -8.04 -10.12
C GLU A 105 18.73 -7.14 -8.92
N VAL A 106 17.61 -6.48 -8.61
CA VAL A 106 17.38 -5.88 -7.32
C VAL A 106 17.49 -7.08 -6.40
N LYS A 107 18.72 -7.38 -5.96
CA LYS A 107 18.94 -7.88 -4.62
C LYS A 107 18.02 -7.00 -3.80
N LYS A 108 17.15 -7.61 -3.01
CA LYS A 108 16.52 -6.89 -1.92
C LYS A 108 17.68 -6.32 -1.11
N GLU A 109 18.16 -5.15 -1.52
CA GLU A 109 18.78 -4.21 -0.63
C GLU A 109 17.67 -3.98 0.37
N GLU A 110 17.90 -4.51 1.57
CA GLU A 110 17.08 -4.18 2.73
C GLU A 110 16.84 -2.69 2.64
N ASP A 111 15.55 -2.33 2.48
CA ASP A 111 15.12 -0.96 2.42
C ASP A 111 15.88 -0.23 3.52
N ARG A 112 16.64 0.79 3.14
CA ARG A 112 17.32 1.66 4.09
C ARG A 112 16.32 2.60 4.77
N GLY A 113 15.12 2.10 5.07
CA GLY A 113 14.23 2.61 6.08
C GLY A 113 14.45 1.74 7.30
N GLU A 114 14.75 2.35 8.43
CA GLU A 114 14.81 1.68 9.74
C GLU A 114 13.68 0.63 9.80
N ASP A 115 14.00 -0.63 10.11
CA ASP A 115 13.01 -1.72 10.24
C ASP A 115 11.88 -1.21 11.13
N ALA A 116 10.77 -0.81 10.52
CA ALA A 116 9.63 -0.26 11.23
C ALA A 116 8.50 -1.27 11.09
N GLU A 117 8.22 -2.00 12.16
CA GLU A 117 7.13 -2.97 12.19
C GLU A 117 5.78 -2.26 12.22
N ILE A 118 4.84 -2.76 11.43
CA ILE A 118 3.46 -2.27 11.43
C ILE A 118 2.60 -3.20 12.25
N GLU A 119 2.03 -2.68 13.33
CA GLU A 119 1.07 -3.40 14.17
C GLU A 119 -0.37 -2.94 13.85
N TRP A 120 -1.20 -3.87 13.39
CA TRP A 120 -2.59 -3.58 13.03
C TRP A 120 -3.51 -3.53 14.24
N MET A 121 -4.24 -2.42 14.37
CA MET A 121 -5.11 -2.11 15.50
C MET A 121 -6.56 -2.07 15.04
N ASN A 122 -7.27 -3.19 15.19
CA ASN A 122 -8.70 -3.32 14.89
C ASN A 122 -9.60 -2.90 16.08
N THR A 123 -9.18 -1.87 16.82
CA THR A 123 -9.87 -1.42 18.03
C THR A 123 -9.99 0.10 18.05
N GLY A 124 -11.08 0.60 18.62
CA GLY A 124 -11.36 2.02 18.79
C GLY A 124 -12.61 2.47 18.05
N TYR A 125 -12.99 3.72 18.25
CA TYR A 125 -14.14 4.32 17.59
C TYR A 125 -13.92 5.81 17.33
N MET A 126 -14.60 6.34 16.32
CA MET A 126 -14.57 7.77 16.02
C MET A 126 -15.64 8.50 16.82
N TYR A 127 -15.25 9.56 17.53
CA TYR A 127 -16.18 10.44 18.24
C TYR A 127 -15.58 11.84 18.37
N GLU A 128 -16.37 12.88 18.07
CA GLU A 128 -15.99 14.30 18.15
C GLU A 128 -14.63 14.64 17.51
N GLY A 129 -14.34 14.05 16.33
CA GLY A 129 -13.09 14.31 15.60
C GLY A 129 -11.84 13.70 16.23
N GLY A 130 -12.01 12.79 17.19
CA GLY A 130 -10.95 11.96 17.78
C GLY A 130 -11.19 10.48 17.53
N TRP A 131 -10.09 9.72 17.51
CA TRP A 131 -10.10 8.26 17.60
C TRP A 131 -9.93 7.84 19.05
N TRP A 132 -10.96 7.20 19.62
CA TRP A 132 -11.03 6.87 21.03
C TRP A 132 -10.62 5.42 21.27
N LEU A 133 -9.78 5.23 22.28
CA LEU A 133 -9.25 3.94 22.70
C LEU A 133 -9.35 3.81 24.22
N GLY A 134 -9.67 2.60 24.70
CA GLY A 134 -9.62 2.32 26.14
C GLY A 134 -8.20 2.45 26.69
N ILE A 135 -8.06 2.99 27.90
CA ILE A 135 -6.76 3.18 28.58
C ILE A 135 -5.92 1.90 28.59
N ASP A 136 -6.54 0.74 28.78
CA ASP A 136 -5.78 -0.52 28.84
C ASP A 136 -5.18 -0.90 27.48
N LYS A 137 -5.85 -0.57 26.37
CA LYS A 137 -5.30 -0.77 25.03
C LYS A 137 -4.13 0.18 24.76
N ILE A 138 -4.22 1.41 25.26
CA ILE A 138 -3.12 2.39 25.16
C ILE A 138 -1.91 1.93 25.97
N LYS A 139 -2.11 1.38 27.17
CA LYS A 139 -1.03 0.78 27.97
C LYS A 139 -0.39 -0.40 27.25
N GLU A 140 -1.19 -1.23 26.59
CA GLU A 140 -0.70 -2.35 25.77
C GLU A 140 0.17 -1.83 24.62
N MET A 141 -0.29 -0.85 23.83
CA MET A 141 0.50 -0.21 22.77
C MET A 141 1.81 0.39 23.29
N LEU A 142 1.75 1.07 24.45
CA LEU A 142 2.93 1.64 25.08
C LEU A 142 3.94 0.56 25.49
N LYS A 143 3.44 -0.59 25.96
CA LYS A 143 4.25 -1.74 26.34
C LYS A 143 4.87 -2.38 25.10
N THR A 144 4.08 -2.65 24.05
CA THR A 144 4.55 -3.29 22.81
C THR A 144 5.67 -2.47 22.17
N GLY A 145 5.45 -1.17 21.98
CA GLY A 145 6.47 -0.28 21.42
C GLY A 145 7.71 -0.11 22.30
N ASN A 146 7.59 -0.16 23.63
CA ASN A 146 8.76 -0.10 24.52
C ASN A 146 9.54 -1.43 24.58
N SER A 147 8.89 -2.56 24.32
CA SER A 147 9.52 -3.88 24.30
C SER A 147 10.10 -4.26 22.95
N SER A 148 9.79 -3.50 21.90
CA SER A 148 10.29 -3.76 20.57
C SER A 148 11.74 -3.33 20.41
N VAL A 149 12.50 -4.13 19.65
CA VAL A 149 13.88 -3.81 19.25
C VAL A 149 13.89 -2.86 18.04
N VAL A 150 12.76 -2.77 17.34
CA VAL A 150 12.52 -2.06 16.09
C VAL A 150 11.42 -1.01 16.26
N GLU A 151 11.39 0.03 15.42
CA GLU A 151 10.37 1.07 15.54
C GLU A 151 8.99 0.48 15.24
N ILE A 152 7.96 0.81 16.04
CA ILE A 152 6.59 0.33 15.79
C ILE A 152 5.70 1.47 15.30
N ASN A 153 5.02 1.20 14.19
CA ASN A 153 3.92 2.02 13.67
C ASN A 153 2.59 1.30 13.88
N PHE A 154 1.68 1.92 14.63
CA PHE A 154 0.34 1.37 14.83
C PHE A 154 -0.59 1.78 13.69
N ALA A 155 -1.13 0.81 12.96
CA ALA A 155 -2.06 1.04 11.85
C ALA A 155 -3.52 0.89 12.28
N PHE A 156 -4.36 1.84 11.90
CA PHE A 156 -5.79 1.88 12.18
C PHE A 156 -6.57 2.02 10.88
N VAL A 157 -7.72 1.36 10.79
CA VAL A 157 -8.71 1.63 9.73
C VAL A 157 -9.72 2.62 10.27
N ILE A 158 -9.59 3.88 9.85
CA ILE A 158 -10.41 5.00 10.31
C ILE A 158 -11.14 5.57 9.10
N GLU A 159 -12.48 5.51 9.09
CA GLU A 159 -13.32 5.96 7.96
C GLU A 159 -12.97 5.29 6.62
N GLY A 160 -12.54 4.03 6.65
CA GLY A 160 -12.14 3.29 5.45
C GLY A 160 -10.77 3.68 4.90
N GLN A 161 -10.01 4.52 5.60
CA GLN A 161 -8.63 4.86 5.28
C GLN A 161 -7.67 4.26 6.30
N THR A 162 -6.53 3.75 5.82
CA THR A 162 -5.44 3.30 6.69
C THR A 162 -4.69 4.50 7.21
N ARG A 163 -4.63 4.63 8.53
CA ARG A 163 -3.96 5.72 9.24
C ARG A 163 -2.93 5.16 10.20
N LEU A 164 -1.72 5.71 10.20
CA LEU A 164 -0.60 5.29 11.02
C LEU A 164 -0.38 6.24 12.21
N LEU A 165 -0.12 5.67 13.38
CA LEU A 165 0.35 6.37 14.57
C LEU A 165 1.72 5.81 14.95
N PRO A 166 2.82 6.54 14.69
CA PRO A 166 4.15 6.14 15.14
C PRO A 166 4.25 6.08 16.67
N TYR A 167 5.01 5.13 17.20
CA TYR A 167 5.21 4.98 18.64
C TYR A 167 5.72 6.25 19.32
N ASP A 168 6.64 6.98 18.68
CA ASP A 168 7.15 8.23 19.21
C ASP A 168 6.07 9.30 19.36
N LYS A 169 5.13 9.36 18.40
CA LYS A 169 3.98 10.26 18.46
C LYS A 169 2.99 9.84 19.54
N LEU A 170 2.73 8.54 19.71
CA LEU A 170 1.94 8.01 20.82
C LEU A 170 2.54 8.45 22.17
N ARG A 171 3.86 8.26 22.33
CA ARG A 171 4.59 8.62 23.56
C ARG A 171 4.58 10.12 23.82
N GLU A 172 4.75 10.94 22.78
CA GLU A 172 4.68 12.40 22.86
C GLU A 172 3.30 12.82 23.36
N VAL A 173 2.23 12.36 22.71
CA VAL A 173 0.84 12.75 22.99
C VAL A 173 0.39 12.34 24.40
N VAL A 174 0.81 11.16 24.87
CA VAL A 174 0.56 10.71 26.25
C VAL A 174 1.30 11.58 27.27
N LYS A 175 2.55 12.00 26.98
CA LYS A 175 3.34 12.85 27.87
C LYS A 175 2.83 14.30 27.92
N THR A 176 2.46 14.86 26.77
CA THR A 176 2.03 16.26 26.65
C THR A 176 0.57 16.50 27.02
N LYS A 177 -0.21 15.43 27.27
CA LYS A 177 -1.66 15.48 27.52
C LYS A 177 -2.45 16.19 26.43
N THR A 178 -1.99 16.18 25.18
CA THR A 178 -2.77 16.64 24.00
C THR A 178 -3.89 15.65 23.62
N ILE A 179 -4.33 14.85 24.58
CA ILE A 179 -5.34 13.81 24.44
C ILE A 179 -6.69 14.42 24.80
N LEU A 180 -7.71 14.12 24.01
CA LEU A 180 -9.08 14.45 24.32
C LEU A 180 -9.53 13.58 25.49
N ASN A 181 -9.98 14.23 26.57
CA ASN A 181 -10.47 13.56 27.76
C ASN A 181 -11.95 13.88 27.93
N ARG A 182 -12.74 12.88 28.31
CA ARG A 182 -14.17 13.04 28.62
C ARG A 182 -14.39 12.71 30.08
N GLU A 183 -15.06 13.61 30.80
CA GLU A 183 -15.41 13.37 32.21
C GLU A 183 -16.18 12.05 32.37
N GLY A 184 -15.70 11.20 33.28
CA GLY A 184 -16.30 9.89 33.56
C GLY A 184 -16.02 8.79 32.52
N SER A 185 -15.15 9.01 31.54
CA SER A 185 -14.73 7.98 30.58
C SER A 185 -13.37 7.38 30.93
N ASN A 186 -13.23 6.06 30.75
CA ASN A 186 -11.93 5.37 30.78
C ASN A 186 -11.28 5.30 29.38
N ASP A 187 -11.88 5.96 28.40
CA ASP A 187 -11.36 6.07 27.05
C ASP A 187 -10.63 7.40 26.88
N LEU A 188 -9.58 7.37 26.07
CA LEU A 188 -8.79 8.53 25.70
C LEU A 188 -8.89 8.74 24.19
N GLY A 189 -9.19 9.98 23.80
CA GLY A 189 -9.35 10.36 22.40
C GLY A 189 -8.06 10.93 21.81
N PHE A 190 -7.62 10.37 20.69
CA PHE A 190 -6.50 10.86 19.91
C PHE A 190 -7.01 11.74 18.75
N PRO A 191 -6.63 13.03 18.68
CA PRO A 191 -7.06 13.88 17.58
C PRO A 191 -6.61 13.33 16.22
N ILE A 192 -7.50 13.30 15.22
CA ILE A 192 -7.22 12.63 13.94
C ILE A 192 -5.99 13.19 13.18
N HIS A 193 -5.64 14.46 13.40
CA HIS A 193 -4.49 15.11 12.74
C HIS A 193 -3.12 14.57 13.21
N ILE A 194 -3.06 13.82 14.30
CA ILE A 194 -1.79 13.21 14.75
C ILE A 194 -1.44 11.95 13.94
N PHE A 195 -2.44 11.35 13.28
CA PHE A 195 -2.24 10.16 12.47
C PHE A 195 -1.73 10.56 11.08
N ARG A 196 -0.78 9.79 10.56
CA ARG A 196 -0.31 9.90 9.17
C ARG A 196 -1.22 9.09 8.26
N THR A 197 -1.65 9.66 7.14
CA THR A 197 -2.38 8.92 6.11
C THR A 197 -1.38 8.18 5.23
N LEU A 198 -1.65 6.90 4.94
CA LEU A 198 -0.94 6.11 3.92
C LEU A 198 -1.53 6.34 2.53
#